data_AF-A0A1M6IVA5-F1
#
_entry.id   AF-A0A1M6IVA5-F1
#
_cell.length_a   1.000
_cell.length_b   1.000
_cell.length_c   1.000
_cell.angle_alpha   90.00
_cell.angle_beta   90.00
_cell.angle_gamma   90.00
#
_symmetry.space_group_name_H-M   'P 1'
#
loop_
_entity.id
_entity.type
_entity.pdbx_description
1 polymer ?
#
loop_
_entity_poly.entity_id
_entity_poly.type
_entity_poly.pdbx_seq_one_letter_code
_entity_poly.pdbx_strand_id
1 'polypeptide(L)'
;MGEIDGRPCRLTVCRGCCCGTRKKVPGVDHRAQLARLSAIDDHAGRTVPVRTSKCLGICFQADVVVVQPSQAGHAAGGRPVWLGKMTEDALLDALDDWIFDGGPGLAPVPAVLAGHVTSKDAKKPKKRKRREKSKKAEKAKKAEKAEKKRRKEKGGGDGKASRPTARDDGKKRRKKKDRGGKKGGDREKK
;
A
#
# COMPACT_ATOMS: atom_id res chain seq x y z
N MET A 1 -22.81 -42.74 6.41
CA MET A 1 -23.51 -42.14 7.55
C MET A 1 -23.38 -40.65 7.37
N GLY A 2 -24.46 -39.96 6.97
CA GLY A 2 -24.44 -38.51 6.86
C GLY A 2 -24.62 -37.92 8.25
N GLU A 3 -23.64 -37.15 8.72
CA GLU A 3 -23.83 -36.28 9.86
C GLU A 3 -24.95 -35.28 9.52
N ILE A 4 -25.76 -34.87 10.51
CA ILE A 4 -26.73 -33.80 10.27
C ILE A 4 -25.93 -32.49 10.26
N ASP A 5 -25.27 -32.23 9.13
CA ASP A 5 -24.41 -31.07 8.92
C ASP A 5 -25.20 -29.81 9.20
N GLY A 6 -25.02 -29.28 10.41
CA GLY A 6 -25.77 -28.15 10.89
C GLY A 6 -25.58 -26.93 9.98
N ARG A 7 -26.41 -25.90 10.18
CA ARG A 7 -26.45 -24.73 9.29
C ARG A 7 -25.04 -24.22 8.96
N PRO A 8 -24.68 -24.02 7.68
CA PRO A 8 -23.36 -23.54 7.29
C PRO A 8 -23.09 -22.14 7.83
N CYS A 9 -21.85 -21.68 7.64
CA CYS A 9 -21.49 -20.28 7.77
C CYS A 9 -22.43 -19.40 6.93
N ARG A 10 -22.55 -18.10 7.26
CA ARG A 10 -23.33 -17.14 6.45
C ARG A 10 -22.62 -15.80 6.35
N LEU A 11 -22.64 -15.19 5.17
CA LEU A 11 -21.99 -13.90 4.94
C LEU A 11 -23.00 -12.76 4.87
N THR A 12 -22.64 -11.62 5.48
CA THR A 12 -23.35 -10.35 5.29
C THR A 12 -22.39 -9.30 4.75
N VAL A 13 -22.63 -8.82 3.52
CA VAL A 13 -21.73 -7.89 2.82
C VAL A 13 -22.37 -6.49 2.78
N CYS A 14 -21.65 -5.47 3.24
CA CYS A 14 -22.14 -4.09 3.25
C CYS A 14 -22.00 -3.44 1.86
N ARG A 15 -23.09 -3.31 1.09
CA ARG A 15 -23.07 -2.88 -0.32
C ARG A 15 -24.08 -1.77 -0.68
N GLY A 16 -24.47 -0.93 0.28
CA GLY A 16 -25.39 0.19 0.04
C GLY A 16 -24.73 1.57 0.07
N CYS A 17 -25.19 2.43 0.97
CA CYS A 17 -25.08 3.90 0.85
C CYS A 17 -23.64 4.49 0.87
N CYS A 18 -22.61 3.69 1.14
CA CYS A 18 -21.23 4.13 1.27
C CYS A 18 -20.24 3.07 0.78
N CYS A 19 -20.35 1.84 1.30
CA CYS A 19 -19.53 0.68 0.91
C CYS A 19 -20.07 0.06 -0.39
N GLY A 20 -19.21 -0.53 -1.22
CA GLY A 20 -19.62 -1.02 -2.54
C GLY A 20 -19.60 0.03 -3.68
N THR A 21 -18.98 1.20 -3.48
CA THR A 21 -18.97 2.29 -4.49
C THR A 21 -17.56 2.67 -4.93
N ARG A 22 -17.36 2.89 -6.24
CA ARG A 22 -16.07 3.33 -6.81
C ARG A 22 -15.56 4.66 -6.21
N LYS A 23 -16.46 5.53 -5.72
CA LYS A 23 -16.11 6.76 -5.00
C LYS A 23 -15.50 6.49 -3.63
N LYS A 24 -15.93 5.43 -2.96
CA LYS A 24 -15.44 5.05 -1.63
C LYS A 24 -14.17 4.22 -1.70
N VAL A 25 -14.15 3.25 -2.60
CA VAL A 25 -13.03 2.37 -2.89
C VAL A 25 -12.87 2.29 -4.41
N PRO A 26 -12.00 3.13 -5.00
CA PRO A 26 -11.65 3.05 -6.41
C PRO A 26 -10.77 1.84 -6.68
N GLY A 27 -10.76 1.34 -7.92
CA GLY A 27 -9.97 0.18 -8.35
C GLY A 27 -10.67 -1.17 -8.15
N VAL A 28 -11.52 -1.32 -7.12
CA VAL A 28 -12.24 -2.58 -6.85
C VAL A 28 -13.47 -2.73 -7.74
N ASP A 29 -13.61 -3.89 -8.39
CA ASP A 29 -14.89 -4.33 -8.98
C ASP A 29 -15.76 -4.98 -7.90
N HIS A 30 -16.63 -4.15 -7.33
CA HIS A 30 -17.60 -4.56 -6.33
C HIS A 30 -18.56 -5.64 -6.85
N ARG A 31 -18.94 -5.64 -8.13
CA ARG A 31 -19.85 -6.66 -8.69
C ARG A 31 -19.16 -8.01 -8.78
N ALA A 32 -17.95 -8.05 -9.35
CA ALA A 32 -17.15 -9.27 -9.44
C ALA A 32 -16.88 -9.86 -8.04
N GLN A 33 -16.45 -9.03 -7.08
CA GLN A 33 -16.25 -9.47 -5.69
C GLN A 33 -17.52 -10.06 -5.06
N LEU A 34 -18.72 -9.49 -5.31
CA LEU A 34 -19.95 -10.06 -4.74
C LEU A 34 -20.32 -11.39 -5.41
N ALA A 35 -20.13 -11.50 -6.73
CA ALA A 35 -20.35 -12.76 -7.44
C ALA A 35 -19.42 -13.85 -6.89
N ARG A 36 -18.14 -13.53 -6.66
CA ARG A 36 -17.18 -14.44 -6.02
C ARG A 36 -17.62 -14.85 -4.62
N LEU A 37 -17.94 -13.90 -3.74
CA LEU A 37 -18.38 -14.21 -2.37
C LEU A 37 -19.62 -15.12 -2.35
N SER A 38 -20.54 -14.95 -3.31
CA SER A 38 -21.75 -15.77 -3.47
C SER A 38 -21.50 -17.16 -4.08
N ALA A 39 -20.27 -17.47 -4.51
CA ALA A 39 -19.86 -18.76 -5.06
C ALA A 39 -18.93 -19.55 -4.12
N ILE A 40 -18.78 -19.09 -2.87
CA ILE A 40 -18.03 -19.81 -1.83
C ILE A 40 -18.85 -20.99 -1.32
N ASP A 41 -18.26 -22.17 -1.29
CA ASP A 41 -18.80 -23.39 -0.68
C ASP A 41 -18.08 -23.70 0.65
N ASP A 42 -18.72 -24.43 1.56
CA ASP A 42 -18.05 -25.00 2.75
C ASP A 42 -17.37 -26.35 2.43
N HIS A 43 -16.65 -26.95 3.40
CA HIS A 43 -16.02 -28.28 3.21
C HIS A 43 -17.01 -29.42 2.89
N ALA A 44 -18.31 -29.23 3.14
CA ALA A 44 -19.35 -30.17 2.76
C ALA A 44 -19.89 -29.92 1.34
N GLY A 45 -19.28 -29.00 0.57
CA GLY A 45 -19.67 -28.64 -0.79
C GLY A 45 -20.97 -27.84 -0.86
N ARG A 46 -21.34 -27.12 0.21
CA ARG A 46 -22.60 -26.37 0.28
C ARG A 46 -22.35 -24.88 0.12
N THR A 47 -23.02 -24.27 -0.86
CA THR A 47 -22.89 -22.83 -1.12
C THR A 47 -23.35 -22.00 0.06
N VAL A 48 -22.46 -21.13 0.51
CA VAL A 48 -22.60 -20.34 1.73
C VAL A 48 -23.60 -19.21 1.52
N PRO A 49 -24.69 -19.12 2.32
CA PRO A 49 -25.69 -18.08 2.14
C PRO A 49 -25.12 -16.66 2.32
N VAL A 50 -25.06 -15.91 1.23
CA VAL A 50 -24.63 -14.51 1.20
C VAL A 50 -25.83 -13.58 1.12
N ARG A 51 -25.87 -12.57 2.00
CA ARG A 51 -26.83 -11.47 1.91
C ARG A 51 -26.14 -10.11 1.85
N THR A 52 -26.72 -9.17 1.13
CA THR A 52 -26.26 -7.77 1.12
C THR A 52 -26.99 -6.93 2.17
N SER A 53 -26.27 -6.04 2.84
CA SER A 53 -26.86 -5.01 3.70
C SER A 53 -26.64 -3.61 3.11
N LYS A 54 -27.64 -2.73 3.25
CA LYS A 54 -27.54 -1.32 2.85
C LYS A 54 -26.49 -0.56 3.70
N CYS A 55 -26.32 -0.92 4.97
CA CYS A 55 -25.35 -0.31 5.88
C CYS A 55 -25.07 -1.23 7.08
N LEU A 56 -23.82 -1.27 7.55
CA LEU A 56 -23.42 -1.94 8.79
C LEU A 56 -22.84 -0.98 9.86
N GLY A 57 -23.11 0.33 9.73
CA GLY A 57 -22.71 1.38 10.68
C GLY A 57 -21.24 1.82 10.58
N ILE A 58 -20.30 0.89 10.37
CA ILE A 58 -18.86 1.17 10.36
C ILE A 58 -18.30 1.59 8.98
N CYS A 59 -18.98 2.51 8.29
CA CYS A 59 -18.64 2.98 6.93
C CYS A 59 -17.24 3.60 6.78
N PHE A 60 -16.45 3.76 7.84
CA PHE A 60 -15.05 4.17 7.76
C PHE A 60 -14.08 3.03 7.45
N GLN A 61 -14.47 1.76 7.66
CA GLN A 61 -13.67 0.61 7.25
C GLN A 61 -13.82 0.32 5.75
N ALA A 62 -14.99 0.62 5.15
CA ALA A 62 -15.35 0.19 3.78
C ALA A 62 -15.40 -1.35 3.60
N ASP A 63 -16.12 -1.78 2.57
CA ASP A 63 -16.28 -3.17 2.09
C ASP A 63 -16.19 -4.20 3.20
N VAL A 64 -17.22 -4.12 4.06
CA VAL A 64 -17.32 -4.87 5.30
C VAL A 64 -18.06 -6.16 5.03
N VAL A 65 -17.45 -7.27 5.44
CA VAL A 65 -18.03 -8.61 5.44
C VAL A 65 -18.19 -9.05 6.88
N VAL A 66 -19.35 -9.60 7.23
CA VAL A 66 -19.58 -10.26 8.53
C VAL A 66 -19.77 -11.74 8.29
N VAL A 67 -18.87 -12.54 8.83
CA VAL A 67 -18.94 -14.00 8.82
C VAL A 67 -19.69 -14.43 10.06
N GLN A 68 -20.88 -15.02 9.89
CA GLN A 68 -21.57 -15.71 10.97
C GLN A 68 -21.08 -17.17 11.02
N PRO A 69 -20.80 -17.70 12.23
CA PRO A 69 -20.38 -19.09 12.39
C PRO A 69 -21.44 -20.07 11.89
N SER A 70 -20.97 -21.24 11.46
CA SER A 70 -21.80 -22.43 11.30
C SER A 70 -22.42 -22.86 12.63
N GLN A 71 -23.35 -23.82 12.60
CA GLN A 71 -23.93 -24.39 13.82
C GLN A 71 -22.86 -25.04 14.71
N ALA A 72 -21.95 -25.82 14.12
CA ALA A 72 -20.82 -26.43 14.82
C ALA A 72 -19.85 -25.35 15.37
N GLY A 73 -19.48 -24.35 14.56
CA GLY A 73 -18.63 -23.25 15.02
C GLY A 73 -19.26 -22.44 16.16
N HIS A 74 -20.58 -22.24 16.15
CA HIS A 74 -21.28 -21.55 17.24
C HIS A 74 -21.32 -22.41 18.53
N ALA A 75 -21.50 -23.73 18.40
CA ALA A 75 -21.43 -24.67 19.52
C ALA A 75 -20.02 -24.72 20.14
N ALA A 76 -18.97 -24.64 19.32
CA ALA A 76 -17.57 -24.48 19.72
C ALA A 76 -17.23 -23.07 20.29
N GLY A 77 -18.23 -22.23 20.57
CA GLY A 77 -18.04 -20.89 21.15
C GLY A 77 -17.77 -19.77 20.14
N GLY A 78 -17.73 -20.08 18.85
CA GLY A 78 -17.56 -19.13 17.75
C GLY A 78 -18.62 -18.02 17.75
N ARG A 79 -18.19 -16.80 17.38
CA ARG A 79 -19.03 -15.59 17.34
C ARG A 79 -18.87 -14.89 15.98
N PRO A 80 -19.82 -14.04 15.56
CA PRO A 80 -19.72 -13.37 14.27
C PRO A 80 -18.47 -12.48 14.17
N VAL A 81 -17.61 -12.76 13.18
CA VAL A 81 -16.39 -11.99 12.93
C VAL A 81 -16.68 -10.93 11.87
N TRP A 82 -16.26 -9.70 12.16
CA TRP A 82 -16.42 -8.56 11.25
C TRP A 82 -15.07 -8.26 10.61
N LEU A 83 -15.04 -8.27 9.28
CA LEU A 83 -13.87 -7.95 8.46
C LEU A 83 -14.14 -6.65 7.71
N GLY A 84 -13.19 -5.72 7.70
CA GLY A 84 -13.28 -4.45 6.98
C GLY A 84 -12.14 -4.25 5.99
N LYS A 85 -12.35 -3.44 4.94
CA LYS A 85 -11.42 -3.31 3.81
C LYS A 85 -11.17 -4.66 3.12
N MET A 86 -12.22 -5.44 2.88
CA MET A 86 -12.11 -6.64 2.04
C MET A 86 -12.07 -6.17 0.58
N THR A 87 -10.91 -5.71 0.13
CA THR A 87 -10.73 -5.03 -1.17
C THR A 87 -9.78 -5.74 -2.12
N GLU A 88 -8.85 -6.53 -1.59
CA GLU A 88 -7.84 -7.26 -2.36
C GLU A 88 -8.26 -8.71 -2.56
N ASP A 89 -7.92 -9.32 -3.70
CA ASP A 89 -8.30 -10.70 -4.01
C ASP A 89 -7.71 -11.70 -3.00
N ALA A 90 -6.48 -11.49 -2.53
CA ALA A 90 -5.84 -12.31 -1.49
C ALA A 90 -6.59 -12.30 -0.13
N LEU A 91 -7.43 -11.29 0.14
CA LEU A 91 -8.31 -11.29 1.31
C LEU A 91 -9.59 -12.09 1.06
N LEU A 92 -10.02 -12.20 -0.19
CA LEU A 92 -11.15 -13.04 -0.60
C LEU A 92 -10.70 -14.51 -0.64
N ASP A 93 -9.51 -14.80 -1.15
CA ASP A 93 -8.86 -16.13 -1.09
C ASP A 93 -8.80 -16.63 0.36
N ALA A 94 -8.16 -15.87 1.25
CA ALA A 94 -8.04 -16.23 2.66
C ALA A 94 -9.38 -16.27 3.42
N LEU A 95 -10.47 -15.72 2.86
CA LEU A 95 -11.83 -15.85 3.40
C LEU A 95 -12.50 -17.13 2.89
N ASP A 96 -12.30 -17.48 1.62
CA ASP A 96 -12.69 -18.74 0.97
C ASP A 96 -12.13 -19.93 1.77
N ASP A 97 -10.80 -20.00 1.88
CA ASP A 97 -10.06 -21.04 2.60
C ASP A 97 -10.55 -21.17 4.05
N TRP A 98 -10.72 -20.05 4.74
CA TRP A 98 -11.16 -20.06 6.14
C TRP A 98 -12.61 -20.51 6.32
N ILE A 99 -13.47 -20.27 5.34
CA ILE A 99 -14.86 -20.76 5.34
C ILE A 99 -14.89 -22.27 5.05
N PHE A 100 -14.05 -22.73 4.11
CA PHE A 100 -13.84 -24.15 3.84
C PHE A 100 -13.40 -24.88 5.11
N ASP A 101 -12.38 -24.37 5.81
CA ASP A 101 -11.90 -24.85 7.12
C ASP A 101 -12.95 -24.77 8.27
N GLY A 102 -14.19 -24.32 7.98
CA GLY A 102 -15.33 -24.30 8.92
C GLY A 102 -15.56 -22.96 9.62
N GLY A 103 -14.67 -21.98 9.41
CA GLY A 103 -14.87 -20.59 9.80
C GLY A 103 -14.85 -20.33 11.32
N PRO A 104 -15.53 -19.25 11.78
CA PRO A 104 -15.43 -18.79 13.16
C PRO A 104 -15.82 -19.85 14.20
N GLY A 105 -14.86 -20.22 15.05
CA GLY A 105 -15.03 -21.18 16.15
C GLY A 105 -14.53 -22.59 15.83
N LEU A 106 -14.35 -22.94 14.54
CA LEU A 106 -13.71 -24.20 14.13
C LEU A 106 -12.27 -23.95 13.67
N ALA A 107 -12.06 -22.91 12.86
CA ALA A 107 -10.75 -22.50 12.38
C ALA A 107 -10.32 -21.15 12.97
N PRO A 108 -9.04 -20.97 13.35
CA PRO A 108 -8.52 -19.68 13.80
C PRO A 108 -8.56 -18.66 12.66
N VAL A 109 -8.70 -17.37 12.97
CA VAL A 109 -8.69 -16.31 11.96
C VAL A 109 -7.32 -16.27 11.27
N PRO A 110 -7.22 -16.40 9.93
CA PRO A 110 -5.95 -16.34 9.22
C PRO A 110 -5.18 -15.04 9.48
N ALA A 111 -3.85 -15.13 9.53
CA ALA A 111 -2.97 -13.98 9.81
C ALA A 111 -3.17 -12.83 8.80
N VAL A 112 -3.48 -13.17 7.54
CA VAL A 112 -3.81 -12.22 6.46
C VAL A 112 -5.08 -11.42 6.77
N LEU A 113 -6.09 -12.05 7.38
CA LEU A 113 -7.35 -11.42 7.79
C LEU A 113 -7.24 -10.69 9.15
N ALA A 114 -6.27 -11.03 10.00
CA ALA A 114 -6.15 -10.48 11.36
C ALA A 114 -6.07 -8.94 11.39
N GLY A 115 -5.37 -8.32 10.43
CA GLY A 115 -5.28 -6.85 10.29
C GLY A 115 -6.58 -6.17 9.82
N HIS A 116 -7.56 -6.96 9.38
CA HIS A 116 -8.86 -6.54 8.85
C HIS A 116 -10.01 -6.81 9.82
N VAL A 117 -9.78 -7.57 10.90
CA VAL A 117 -10.75 -7.79 11.98
C VAL A 117 -11.13 -6.45 12.63
N THR A 118 -12.43 -6.24 12.79
CA THR A 118 -13.04 -5.05 13.36
C THR A 118 -14.22 -5.49 14.24
N SER A 119 -14.97 -4.53 14.82
CA SER A 119 -16.25 -4.79 15.47
C SER A 119 -17.32 -3.83 14.97
N LYS A 120 -18.59 -4.14 15.24
CA LYS A 120 -19.74 -3.25 15.02
C LYS A 120 -19.56 -1.87 15.67
N ASP A 121 -18.91 -1.85 16.84
CA ASP A 121 -18.74 -0.66 17.68
C ASP A 121 -17.38 0.02 17.48
N ALA A 122 -16.62 -0.41 16.46
CA ALA A 122 -15.31 0.14 16.15
C ALA A 122 -15.41 1.65 15.88
N LYS A 123 -14.64 2.44 16.63
CA LYS A 123 -14.66 3.90 16.52
C LYS A 123 -13.63 4.35 15.49
N LYS A 124 -14.04 5.19 14.54
CA LYS A 124 -13.14 5.79 13.54
C LYS A 124 -11.92 6.41 14.25
N PRO A 125 -10.68 6.00 13.95
CA PRO A 125 -9.53 6.44 14.72
C PRO A 125 -9.36 7.95 14.63
N LYS A 126 -9.40 8.63 15.79
CA LYS A 126 -9.09 10.06 15.88
C LYS A 126 -7.69 10.28 15.29
N LYS A 127 -7.59 11.16 14.30
CA LYS A 127 -6.39 11.40 13.49
C LYS A 127 -5.25 11.94 14.37
N ARG A 128 -4.48 11.05 15.03
CA ARG A 128 -3.41 11.45 15.97
C ARG A 128 -2.42 12.37 15.24
N LYS A 129 -2.05 13.50 15.90
CA LYS A 129 -1.14 14.55 15.41
C LYS A 129 0.16 14.02 14.77
N ARG A 130 0.58 12.79 15.11
CA ARG A 130 1.70 12.05 14.49
C ARG A 130 1.65 12.04 12.96
N ARG A 131 0.50 11.76 12.32
CA ARG A 131 0.41 11.72 10.83
C ARG A 131 0.47 13.11 10.18
N GLU A 132 0.21 14.16 10.96
CA GLU A 132 0.43 15.56 10.54
C GLU A 132 1.89 15.98 10.76
N LYS A 133 2.50 15.63 11.90
CA LYS A 133 3.94 15.84 12.16
C LYS A 133 4.81 15.15 11.10
N SER A 134 4.53 13.89 10.74
CA SER A 134 5.26 13.19 9.67
C SER A 134 5.11 13.90 8.32
N LYS A 135 3.90 14.32 7.93
CA LYS A 135 3.68 15.09 6.69
C LYS A 135 4.34 16.47 6.70
N LYS A 136 4.35 17.18 7.84
CA LYS A 136 5.05 18.46 7.99
C LYS A 136 6.56 18.28 7.90
N ALA A 137 7.13 17.26 8.54
CA ALA A 137 8.56 16.94 8.47
C ALA A 137 8.99 16.55 7.04
N GLU A 138 8.20 15.72 6.35
CA GLU A 138 8.44 15.35 4.95
C GLU A 138 8.38 16.58 4.02
N LYS A 139 7.37 17.44 4.19
CA LYS A 139 7.21 18.68 3.40
C LYS A 139 8.36 19.67 3.67
N ALA A 140 8.82 19.80 4.92
CA ALA A 140 9.97 20.64 5.28
C ALA A 140 11.27 20.14 4.63
N LYS A 141 11.58 18.83 4.75
CA LYS A 141 12.75 18.23 4.08
C LYS A 141 12.71 18.40 2.55
N LYS A 142 11.52 18.33 1.94
CA LYS A 142 11.34 18.55 0.49
C LYS A 142 11.55 20.02 0.09
N ALA A 143 11.17 20.98 0.94
CA ALA A 143 11.40 22.41 0.72
C ALA A 143 12.88 22.78 0.86
N GLU A 144 13.56 22.32 1.93
CA GLU A 144 14.99 22.54 2.15
C GLU A 144 15.83 21.99 0.99
N LYS A 145 15.52 20.77 0.52
CA LYS A 145 16.18 20.14 -0.63
C LYS A 145 15.97 20.93 -1.94
N ALA A 146 14.81 21.58 -2.10
CA ALA A 146 14.50 22.43 -3.26
C ALA A 146 15.25 23.77 -3.21
N GLU A 147 15.37 24.40 -2.03
CA GLU A 147 16.15 25.62 -1.86
C GLU A 147 17.65 25.36 -2.11
N LYS A 148 18.19 24.27 -1.54
CA LYS A 148 19.60 23.88 -1.73
C LYS A 148 19.93 23.59 -3.20
N LYS A 149 18.98 23.02 -3.97
CA LYS A 149 19.11 22.85 -5.43
C LYS A 149 19.17 24.20 -6.15
N ARG A 150 18.22 25.11 -5.87
CA ARG A 150 18.18 26.46 -6.45
C ARG A 150 19.41 27.31 -6.13
N ARG A 151 19.97 27.21 -4.91
CA ARG A 151 21.23 27.87 -4.55
C ARG A 151 22.42 27.32 -5.33
N LYS A 152 22.48 26.00 -5.56
CA LYS A 152 23.54 25.37 -6.38
C LYS A 152 23.43 25.76 -7.86
N GLU A 153 22.22 25.89 -8.38
CA GLU A 153 21.95 26.34 -9.75
C GLU A 153 22.28 27.82 -9.96
N LYS A 154 22.10 28.68 -8.95
CA LYS A 154 22.54 30.09 -8.97
C LYS A 154 24.04 30.30 -8.70
N GLY A 155 24.79 29.24 -8.43
CA GLY A 155 26.23 29.28 -8.16
C GLY A 155 27.12 28.96 -9.37
N GLY A 156 26.54 28.79 -10.57
CA GLY A 156 27.27 28.50 -11.80
C GLY A 156 27.00 29.55 -12.87
N GLY A 157 27.98 30.43 -13.12
CA GLY A 157 27.94 31.52 -14.09
C GLY A 157 27.89 32.90 -13.40
N ASP A 158 28.79 33.86 -13.67
CA ASP A 158 29.91 33.88 -14.61
C ASP A 158 31.03 34.80 -14.12
N GLY A 159 32.25 34.58 -14.61
CA GLY A 159 33.43 35.36 -14.24
C GLY A 159 34.42 35.50 -15.40
N LYS A 160 34.04 36.18 -16.48
CA LYS A 160 34.91 36.37 -17.65
C LYS A 160 35.01 37.84 -18.10
N ALA A 161 36.24 38.35 -18.00
CA ALA A 161 36.84 39.49 -18.70
C ALA A 161 36.36 40.93 -18.40
N SER A 162 37.31 41.77 -17.99
CA SER A 162 37.70 42.97 -18.77
C SER A 162 39.10 43.49 -18.36
N ARG A 163 39.80 44.11 -19.33
CA ARG A 163 41.14 44.74 -19.19
C ARG A 163 41.08 46.06 -18.44
N PRO A 164 42.22 46.50 -17.89
CA PRO A 164 42.70 47.85 -18.21
C PRO A 164 44.09 47.85 -18.86
N THR A 165 44.44 48.99 -19.47
CA THR A 165 45.69 49.22 -20.21
C THR A 165 46.57 50.24 -19.50
N ALA A 166 47.87 49.97 -19.31
CA ALA A 166 48.91 51.00 -19.19
C ALA A 166 50.33 50.43 -19.36
N ARG A 167 51.10 51.09 -20.25
CA ARG A 167 52.53 51.47 -20.19
C ARG A 167 53.46 50.66 -19.24
N ASP A 168 54.44 49.93 -19.75
CA ASP A 168 55.76 50.40 -20.26
C ASP A 168 56.78 50.66 -19.13
N ASP A 169 57.73 49.72 -18.93
CA ASP A 169 59.18 49.85 -19.17
C ASP A 169 59.93 48.57 -18.68
N GLY A 170 61.17 48.31 -19.12
CA GLY A 170 62.17 47.89 -18.13
C GLY A 170 62.65 46.43 -17.95
N LYS A 171 63.04 45.73 -19.03
CA LYS A 171 64.42 45.12 -19.14
C LYS A 171 64.83 43.83 -18.36
N LYS A 172 64.97 42.72 -19.13
CA LYS A 172 65.97 41.60 -19.04
C LYS A 172 65.92 40.66 -17.79
N ARG A 173 65.87 39.32 -17.96
CA ARG A 173 66.98 38.49 -18.48
C ARG A 173 66.56 37.09 -19.00
N ARG A 174 67.39 36.59 -19.92
CA ARG A 174 67.56 35.21 -20.49
C ARG A 174 67.33 34.08 -19.45
N LYS A 175 66.98 32.82 -19.80
CA LYS A 175 67.67 31.93 -20.77
C LYS A 175 66.91 30.59 -21.01
N LYS A 176 67.05 30.05 -22.25
CA LYS A 176 67.08 28.61 -22.70
C LYS A 176 65.72 27.86 -22.79
N LYS A 177 65.28 27.27 -23.93
CA LYS A 177 65.80 26.07 -24.69
C LYS A 177 65.96 24.85 -23.74
N ASP A 178 65.43 23.66 -24.01
CA ASP A 178 65.18 22.91 -25.27
C ASP A 178 63.81 22.16 -25.24
N ARG A 179 63.09 21.77 -26.31
CA ARG A 179 63.34 21.07 -27.60
C ARG A 179 63.27 19.52 -27.49
N GLY A 180 62.29 18.91 -28.18
CA GLY A 180 62.11 17.45 -28.37
C GLY A 180 61.15 16.77 -27.37
N GLY A 181 60.28 15.82 -27.73
CA GLY A 181 59.91 15.29 -29.05
C GLY A 181 59.87 13.75 -29.12
N LYS A 182 58.85 13.21 -29.82
CA LYS A 182 58.80 11.88 -30.51
C LYS A 182 58.22 10.64 -29.76
N LYS A 183 57.00 10.27 -30.20
CA LYS A 183 56.43 8.95 -30.61
C LYS A 183 56.74 7.64 -29.83
N GLY A 184 55.69 6.82 -29.73
CA GLY A 184 55.74 5.35 -29.55
C GLY A 184 54.86 4.86 -28.38
N GLY A 185 53.94 3.89 -28.49
CA GLY A 185 53.45 3.19 -29.67
C GLY A 185 53.81 1.70 -29.75
N ASP A 186 53.26 0.88 -28.83
CA ASP A 186 53.04 -0.58 -28.94
C ASP A 186 52.18 -1.06 -27.73
N ARG A 187 51.37 -2.15 -27.67
CA ARG A 187 50.67 -3.01 -28.68
C ARG A 187 50.99 -4.54 -28.77
N GLU A 188 51.90 -5.12 -28.00
CA GLU A 188 52.13 -6.58 -27.92
C GLU A 188 51.15 -7.26 -26.91
N LYS A 189 50.23 -8.16 -27.27
CA LYS A 189 50.33 -9.57 -27.72
C LYS A 189 50.75 -10.56 -26.61
N LYS A 190 49.75 -11.18 -25.97
CA LYS A 190 49.73 -12.63 -25.69
C LYS A 190 48.30 -13.14 -25.59
#